data_AF-A0A0N1I888-F1
#
_entry.id   AF-A0A0N1I888-F1
#
_cell.length_a   1.000
_cell.length_b   1.000
_cell.length_c   1.000
_cell.angle_alpha   90.00
_cell.angle_beta   90.00
_cell.angle_gamma   90.00
#
_symmetry.space_group_name_H-M   'P 1'
#
loop_
_entity.id
_entity.type
_entity.pdbx_description
1 polymer ?
#
loop_
_entity_poly.entity_id
_entity_poly.type
_entity_poly.pdbx_seq_one_letter_code
_entity_poly.pdbx_strand_id
1 'polypeptide(L)'
;MLRLRTLPPPHAWAAVRCVFQSKEFLVASKELPTTPEGRNPYDVLEITVTQATTLEDISKQFRSLVVKYHPDKPGGSTEKMAEVNLAHKIIKENHEVVLRRMREAESTIKANEVYRQHKHTRVSRDEELGRSGGVYRRNARAAREAAEASRPRHARSLREIEAQWEKYKEDTEVTVKSMCYRYELAIQQGKFFRKSATLNEITVRERWLRKSFLKGVWEDVHELRGELLRRGARSAQQSELAEEMVSFASTTQRKLNEDFQRLTQESVQLQSRMFVERTFFILCALVLFVKSWRWFIGFTFNNTLSVRLRKGMLSQ
;
A
#
# COMPACT_ATOMS: atom_id res chain seq x y z
N MET A 1 2.41 16.88 -53.28
CA MET A 1 3.46 15.85 -53.07
C MET A 1 3.07 14.97 -51.90
N LEU A 2 2.45 13.82 -52.16
CA LEU A 2 2.08 12.81 -51.16
C LEU A 2 2.92 11.56 -51.45
N ARG A 3 3.86 11.23 -50.56
CA ARG A 3 4.67 10.01 -50.63
C ARG A 3 3.82 8.82 -50.19
N LEU A 4 3.33 8.04 -51.15
CA LEU A 4 2.84 6.69 -50.88
C LEU A 4 4.05 5.81 -50.53
N ARG A 5 4.13 5.38 -49.26
CA ARG A 5 5.01 4.28 -48.85
C ARG A 5 4.45 2.99 -49.43
N THR A 6 5.18 2.38 -50.35
CA THR A 6 4.99 1.00 -50.78
C THR A 6 5.19 0.07 -49.59
N LEU A 7 4.14 -0.70 -49.25
CA LEU A 7 4.23 -1.84 -48.35
C LEU A 7 4.92 -3.00 -49.08
N PRO A 8 5.84 -3.74 -48.43
CA PRO A 8 6.41 -4.94 -49.01
C PRO A 8 5.38 -6.10 -49.03
N PRO A 9 5.52 -7.06 -49.95
CA PRO A 9 4.53 -8.11 -50.21
C PRO A 9 4.42 -9.15 -49.06
N PRO A 10 3.26 -9.81 -48.91
CA PRO A 10 2.93 -10.64 -47.76
C PRO A 10 3.40 -12.10 -47.94
N HIS A 11 4.67 -12.36 -48.25
CA HIS A 11 5.18 -13.74 -48.31
C HIS A 11 6.63 -13.86 -47.85
N ALA A 12 6.88 -13.66 -46.54
CA ALA A 12 8.04 -14.19 -45.83
C ALA A 12 7.85 -14.08 -44.31
N TRP A 13 6.68 -14.44 -43.78
CA TRP A 13 6.57 -14.71 -42.35
C TRP A 13 7.03 -16.15 -42.16
N ALA A 14 8.35 -16.35 -42.06
CA ALA A 14 8.86 -17.51 -41.36
C ALA A 14 8.21 -17.44 -39.97
N ALA A 15 7.28 -18.35 -39.69
CA ALA A 15 6.57 -18.41 -38.43
C ALA A 15 7.57 -18.69 -37.30
N VAL A 16 8.18 -17.63 -36.77
CA VAL A 16 8.92 -17.69 -35.51
C VAL A 16 7.87 -17.98 -34.46
N ARG A 17 7.78 -19.25 -34.03
CA ARG A 17 6.98 -19.62 -32.87
C ARG A 17 7.58 -18.87 -31.67
N CYS A 18 6.94 -17.79 -31.26
CA CYS A 18 7.25 -17.16 -29.97
C CYS A 18 6.83 -18.12 -28.86
N VAL A 19 7.81 -18.79 -28.27
CA VAL A 19 7.61 -19.63 -27.09
C VAL A 19 7.35 -18.69 -25.91
N PHE A 20 6.12 -18.69 -25.38
CA PHE A 20 5.80 -17.94 -24.17
C PHE A 20 6.24 -18.76 -22.95
N GLN A 21 7.32 -18.34 -22.31
CA GLN A 21 7.79 -18.91 -21.05
C GLN A 21 7.20 -18.12 -19.87
N SER A 22 6.71 -18.82 -18.85
CA SER A 22 6.17 -18.17 -17.65
C SER A 22 7.30 -17.54 -16.80
N LYS A 23 6.97 -16.61 -15.91
CA LYS A 23 7.98 -15.98 -15.02
C LYS A 23 8.61 -17.01 -14.07
N GLU A 24 7.81 -17.98 -13.64
CA GLU A 24 8.21 -19.11 -12.81
C GLU A 24 9.23 -19.99 -13.56
N PHE A 25 8.99 -20.24 -14.85
CA PHE A 25 9.92 -20.98 -15.70
C PHE A 25 11.26 -20.26 -15.81
N LEU A 26 11.27 -18.95 -16.11
CA LEU A 26 12.52 -18.18 -16.27
C LEU A 26 13.37 -18.19 -14.99
N VAL A 27 12.74 -18.17 -13.81
CA VAL A 27 13.43 -18.29 -12.53
C VAL A 27 13.98 -19.70 -12.33
N ALA A 28 13.18 -20.73 -12.64
CA ALA A 28 13.57 -22.12 -12.50
C ALA A 28 14.66 -22.57 -13.50
N SER A 29 14.66 -21.99 -14.70
CA SER A 29 15.57 -22.34 -15.79
C SER A 29 16.93 -21.64 -15.71
N LYS A 30 17.13 -20.71 -14.76
CA LYS A 30 18.35 -19.90 -14.63
C LYS A 30 19.61 -20.73 -14.32
N GLU A 31 19.43 -21.90 -13.72
CA GLU A 31 20.52 -22.81 -13.35
C GLU A 31 20.71 -23.97 -14.34
N LEU A 32 19.98 -23.98 -15.46
CA LEU A 32 20.16 -25.00 -16.49
C LEU A 32 21.45 -24.74 -17.29
N PRO A 33 22.17 -25.80 -17.68
CA PRO A 33 23.25 -25.65 -18.64
C PRO A 33 22.69 -25.17 -19.98
N THR A 34 23.32 -24.15 -20.54
CA THR A 34 22.96 -23.57 -21.83
C THR A 34 23.57 -24.36 -22.99
N THR A 35 22.99 -24.23 -24.19
CA THR A 35 23.61 -24.75 -25.41
C THR A 35 24.91 -23.99 -25.72
N PRO A 36 25.76 -24.47 -26.66
CA PRO A 36 27.01 -23.79 -27.04
C PRO A 36 26.81 -22.34 -27.51
N GLU A 37 25.64 -22.01 -28.03
CA GLU A 37 25.24 -20.65 -28.43
C GLU A 37 24.66 -19.81 -27.27
N GLY A 38 24.71 -20.32 -26.04
CA GLY A 38 24.16 -19.65 -24.85
C GLY A 38 22.63 -19.66 -24.77
N ARG A 39 21.95 -20.46 -25.62
CA ARG A 39 20.48 -20.51 -25.67
C ARG A 39 19.93 -21.49 -24.63
N ASN A 40 18.72 -21.21 -24.15
CA ASN A 40 18.00 -22.12 -23.26
C ASN A 40 17.58 -23.38 -24.06
N PRO A 41 17.87 -24.60 -23.56
CA PRO A 41 17.50 -25.84 -24.22
C PRO A 41 16.02 -25.94 -24.63
N TYR A 42 15.10 -25.38 -23.84
CA TYR A 42 13.66 -25.42 -24.13
C TYR A 42 13.26 -24.47 -25.26
N ASP A 43 14.00 -23.37 -25.43
CA ASP A 43 13.78 -22.44 -26.54
C ASP A 43 14.32 -23.02 -27.85
N VAL A 44 15.42 -23.80 -27.80
CA VAL A 44 15.96 -24.55 -28.94
C VAL A 44 15.00 -25.65 -29.41
N LEU A 45 14.30 -26.31 -28.49
CA LEU A 45 13.24 -27.26 -28.83
C LEU A 45 11.90 -26.60 -29.20
N GLU A 46 11.83 -25.27 -29.20
CA GLU A 46 10.63 -24.49 -29.51
C GLU A 46 9.38 -24.94 -28.71
N ILE A 47 9.55 -25.30 -27.42
CA ILE A 47 8.49 -25.83 -26.55
C ILE A 47 8.16 -24.88 -25.38
N THR A 48 6.87 -24.60 -25.22
CA THR A 48 6.34 -23.87 -24.04
C THR A 48 6.24 -24.81 -22.87
N VAL A 49 6.97 -24.52 -21.78
CA VAL A 49 6.98 -25.37 -20.60
C VAL A 49 5.83 -24.98 -19.67
N THR A 50 4.98 -25.94 -19.40
CA THR A 50 3.91 -25.86 -18.40
C THR A 50 4.13 -26.94 -17.34
N GLN A 51 3.43 -26.87 -16.21
CA GLN A 51 3.52 -27.89 -15.17
C GLN A 51 3.03 -29.27 -15.62
N ALA A 52 2.27 -29.34 -16.72
CA ALA A 52 1.75 -30.57 -17.31
C ALA A 52 2.62 -31.11 -18.46
N THR A 53 3.70 -30.40 -18.83
CA THR A 53 4.58 -30.83 -19.92
C THR A 53 5.33 -32.08 -19.50
N THR A 54 5.24 -33.14 -20.31
CA THR A 54 5.90 -34.43 -20.05
C THR A 54 7.13 -34.63 -20.93
N LEU A 55 8.00 -35.57 -20.54
CA LEU A 55 9.14 -35.99 -21.38
C LEU A 55 8.70 -36.57 -22.73
N GLU A 56 7.49 -37.11 -22.83
CA GLU A 56 6.92 -37.63 -24.07
C GLU A 56 6.61 -36.51 -25.07
N ASP A 57 6.08 -35.39 -24.58
CA ASP A 57 5.83 -34.19 -25.37
C ASP A 57 7.14 -33.60 -25.92
N ILE A 58 8.16 -33.56 -25.06
CA ILE A 58 9.52 -33.13 -25.42
C ILE A 58 10.10 -34.07 -26.50
N SER A 59 9.95 -35.38 -26.34
CA SER A 59 10.44 -36.39 -27.29
C SER A 59 9.69 -36.33 -28.64
N LYS A 60 8.39 -35.99 -28.61
CA LYS A 60 7.58 -35.78 -29.83
C LYS A 60 8.04 -34.53 -30.59
N GLN A 61 8.28 -33.44 -29.88
CA GLN A 61 8.77 -32.20 -30.46
C GLN A 61 10.21 -32.34 -31.01
N PHE A 62 11.08 -33.05 -30.28
CA PHE A 62 12.42 -33.41 -30.76
C PHE A 62 12.36 -34.18 -32.08
N ARG A 63 11.54 -35.23 -32.18
CA ARG A 63 11.37 -35.99 -33.45
C ARG A 63 10.92 -35.10 -34.60
N SER A 64 10.02 -34.14 -34.35
CA SER A 64 9.58 -33.15 -35.36
C SER A 64 10.74 -32.27 -35.85
N LEU A 65 11.58 -31.79 -34.93
CA LEU A 65 12.74 -30.95 -35.26
C LEU A 65 13.85 -31.74 -35.95
N VAL A 66 14.07 -33.00 -35.57
CA VAL A 66 15.02 -33.90 -36.25
C VAL A 66 14.60 -34.09 -37.71
N VAL A 67 13.32 -34.34 -37.96
CA VAL A 67 12.78 -34.47 -39.32
C VAL A 67 12.90 -33.17 -40.12
N LYS A 68 12.93 -32.00 -39.47
CA LYS A 68 13.04 -30.68 -40.12
C LYS A 68 14.49 -30.31 -40.44
N TYR A 69 15.42 -30.58 -39.53
CA TYR A 69 16.82 -30.12 -39.64
C TYR A 69 17.81 -31.23 -40.02
N HIS A 70 17.35 -32.44 -40.38
CA HIS A 70 18.20 -33.56 -40.78
C HIS A 70 19.16 -33.17 -41.92
N PRO A 71 20.46 -33.48 -41.85
CA PRO A 71 21.44 -33.08 -42.87
C PRO A 71 21.10 -33.61 -44.28
N ASP A 72 20.41 -34.75 -44.37
CA ASP A 72 20.00 -35.36 -45.65
C ASP A 72 18.81 -34.67 -46.33
N LYS A 73 18.22 -33.63 -45.71
CA LYS A 73 17.08 -32.90 -46.26
C LYS A 73 17.49 -31.53 -46.80
N PRO A 74 16.80 -31.02 -47.84
CA PRO A 74 17.06 -29.68 -48.36
C PRO A 74 16.77 -28.63 -47.27
N GLY A 75 17.81 -27.89 -46.87
CA GLY A 75 17.75 -26.92 -45.77
C GLY A 75 18.15 -27.45 -44.39
N GLY A 76 18.59 -28.71 -44.30
CA GLY A 76 19.21 -29.29 -43.10
C GLY A 76 20.59 -28.71 -42.80
N SER A 77 21.00 -28.75 -41.54
CA SER A 77 22.32 -28.31 -41.10
C SER A 77 22.82 -29.21 -39.99
N THR A 78 24.07 -29.67 -40.11
CA THR A 78 24.75 -30.50 -39.11
C THR A 78 24.88 -29.77 -37.77
N GLU A 79 25.16 -28.47 -37.81
CA GLU A 79 25.30 -27.61 -36.63
C GLU A 79 23.98 -27.49 -35.87
N LYS A 80 22.87 -27.20 -36.57
CA LYS A 80 21.53 -27.11 -35.94
C LYS A 80 21.07 -28.44 -35.37
N MET A 81 21.37 -29.55 -36.05
CA MET A 81 21.04 -30.89 -35.56
C MET A 81 21.83 -31.24 -34.29
N ALA A 82 23.12 -30.89 -34.24
CA ALA A 82 23.94 -31.09 -33.05
C ALA A 82 23.40 -30.30 -31.84
N GLU A 83 22.96 -29.06 -32.06
CA GLU A 83 22.35 -28.23 -31.02
C GLU A 83 21.02 -28.84 -30.51
N VAL A 84 20.15 -29.30 -31.41
CA VAL A 84 18.86 -29.94 -31.05
C VAL A 84 19.08 -31.24 -30.26
N ASN A 85 20.07 -32.05 -30.63
CA ASN A 85 20.43 -33.27 -29.91
C ASN A 85 20.96 -32.98 -28.50
N LEU A 86 21.82 -31.96 -28.37
CA LEU A 86 22.38 -31.54 -27.09
C LEU A 86 21.30 -30.95 -26.19
N ALA A 87 20.42 -30.10 -26.72
CA ALA A 87 19.29 -29.53 -25.99
C ALA A 87 18.35 -30.63 -25.45
N HIS A 88 18.03 -31.64 -26.27
CA HIS A 88 17.21 -32.78 -25.84
C HIS A 88 17.88 -33.59 -24.72
N LYS A 89 19.20 -33.80 -24.79
CA LYS A 89 19.95 -34.49 -23.73
C LYS A 89 19.89 -33.72 -22.40
N ILE A 90 20.17 -32.41 -22.44
CA ILE A 90 20.12 -31.54 -21.25
C ILE A 90 18.72 -31.57 -20.62
N ILE A 91 17.67 -31.46 -21.43
CA ILE A 91 16.30 -31.47 -20.93
C ILE A 91 15.98 -32.82 -20.27
N LYS A 92 16.31 -33.93 -20.92
CA LYS A 92 16.04 -35.28 -20.37
C LYS A 92 16.65 -35.48 -18.99
N GLU A 93 17.83 -34.92 -18.73
CA GLU A 93 18.54 -35.04 -17.45
C GLU A 93 17.99 -34.08 -16.38
N ASN A 94 17.44 -32.92 -16.76
CA ASN A 94 17.13 -31.83 -15.82
C ASN A 94 15.63 -31.48 -15.71
N HIS A 95 14.75 -32.07 -16.53
CA HIS A 95 13.34 -31.66 -16.63
C HIS A 95 12.57 -31.78 -15.30
N GLU A 96 12.72 -32.89 -14.59
CA GLU A 96 12.11 -33.13 -13.27
C GLU A 96 12.53 -32.07 -12.22
N VAL A 97 13.81 -31.67 -12.25
CA VAL A 97 14.36 -30.65 -11.36
C VAL A 97 13.77 -29.27 -11.67
N VAL A 98 13.63 -28.95 -12.96
CA VAL A 98 13.00 -27.71 -13.43
C VAL A 98 11.54 -27.65 -12.99
N LEU A 99 10.76 -28.72 -13.20
CA LEU A 99 9.35 -28.77 -12.78
C LEU A 99 9.18 -28.60 -11.26
N ARG A 100 10.07 -29.21 -10.45
CA ARG A 100 10.09 -29.01 -8.99
C ARG A 100 10.33 -27.54 -8.64
N ARG A 101 11.36 -26.93 -9.22
CA ARG A 101 11.72 -25.52 -8.97
C ARG A 101 10.66 -24.55 -9.45
N MET A 102 9.98 -24.85 -10.56
CA MET A 102 8.84 -24.05 -11.03
C MET A 102 7.72 -24.01 -9.99
N ARG A 103 7.40 -25.14 -9.34
CA ARG A 103 6.39 -25.20 -8.26
C ARG A 103 6.82 -24.40 -7.03
N GLU A 104 8.10 -24.50 -6.64
CA GLU A 104 8.65 -23.71 -5.53
C GLU A 104 8.63 -22.20 -5.82
N ALA A 105 9.05 -21.80 -7.03
CA ALA A 105 9.00 -20.42 -7.49
C ALA A 105 7.57 -19.87 -7.53
N GLU A 106 6.60 -20.66 -8.02
CA GLU A 106 5.19 -20.28 -8.02
C GLU A 106 4.66 -20.05 -6.61
N SER A 107 4.97 -20.96 -5.66
CA SER A 107 4.56 -20.80 -4.26
C SER A 107 5.13 -19.53 -3.62
N THR A 108 6.38 -19.21 -3.92
CA THR A 108 7.09 -18.03 -3.41
C THR A 108 6.51 -16.75 -4.00
N ILE A 109 6.22 -16.74 -5.32
CA ILE A 109 5.60 -15.61 -5.99
C ILE A 109 4.18 -15.38 -5.45
N LYS A 110 3.37 -16.43 -5.31
CA LYS A 110 2.03 -16.35 -4.71
C LYS A 110 2.08 -15.82 -3.27
N ALA A 111 2.99 -16.33 -2.44
CA ALA A 111 3.15 -15.86 -1.07
C ALA A 111 3.54 -14.36 -1.00
N ASN A 112 4.45 -13.93 -1.88
CA ASN A 112 4.83 -12.52 -2.00
C ASN A 112 3.67 -11.64 -2.49
N GLU A 113 2.87 -12.12 -3.43
CA GLU A 113 1.70 -11.40 -3.94
C GLU A 113 0.64 -11.25 -2.85
N VAL A 114 0.34 -12.31 -2.10
CA VAL A 114 -0.57 -12.25 -0.94
C VAL A 114 -0.05 -11.28 0.11
N TYR A 115 1.26 -11.27 0.37
CA TYR A 115 1.88 -10.30 1.28
C TYR A 115 1.71 -8.86 0.78
N ARG A 116 1.94 -8.60 -0.51
CA ARG A 116 1.75 -7.29 -1.12
C ARG A 116 0.30 -6.85 -1.06
N GLN A 117 -0.64 -7.72 -1.38
CA GLN A 117 -2.07 -7.46 -1.28
C GLN A 117 -2.47 -7.12 0.15
N HIS A 118 -2.07 -7.93 1.13
CA HIS A 118 -2.35 -7.64 2.55
C HIS A 118 -1.76 -6.31 3.00
N LYS A 119 -0.55 -5.98 2.54
CA LYS A 119 0.08 -4.69 2.79
C LYS A 119 -0.76 -3.55 2.19
N HIS A 120 -1.18 -3.66 0.93
CA HIS A 120 -2.02 -2.67 0.27
C HIS A 120 -3.39 -2.52 0.94
N THR A 121 -4.07 -3.61 1.28
CA THR A 121 -5.35 -3.58 2.01
C THR A 121 -5.21 -2.93 3.38
N ARG A 122 -4.11 -3.20 4.11
CA ARG A 122 -3.83 -2.53 5.38
C ARG A 122 -3.62 -1.02 5.20
N VAL A 123 -2.87 -0.62 4.18
CA VAL A 123 -2.62 0.80 3.89
C VAL A 123 -3.93 1.50 3.52
N SER A 124 -4.72 0.94 2.61
CA SER A 124 -6.03 1.48 2.21
C SER A 124 -7.00 1.58 3.38
N ARG A 125 -7.08 0.55 4.23
CA ARG A 125 -7.90 0.61 5.46
C ARG A 125 -7.39 1.65 6.45
N ASP A 126 -6.08 1.81 6.56
CA ASP A 126 -5.50 2.87 7.39
C ASP A 126 -5.74 4.25 6.77
N GLU A 127 -5.80 4.41 5.45
CA GLU A 127 -6.23 5.66 4.78
C GLU A 127 -7.72 5.97 5.04
N GLU A 128 -8.62 5.01 4.85
CA GLU A 128 -10.06 5.16 5.12
C GLU A 128 -10.35 5.55 6.57
N LEU A 129 -9.57 5.01 7.51
CA LEU A 129 -9.70 5.32 8.93
C LEU A 129 -8.95 6.60 9.32
N GLY A 130 -8.28 7.30 8.39
CA GLY A 130 -7.40 8.43 8.69
C GLY A 130 -6.24 8.07 9.61
N ARG A 131 -5.78 6.82 9.60
CA ARG A 131 -4.61 6.31 10.33
C ARG A 131 -3.31 6.48 9.52
N SER A 132 -3.41 6.72 8.22
CA SER A 132 -2.26 7.10 7.38
C SER A 132 -1.78 8.51 7.74
N GLY A 133 -0.45 8.74 7.70
CA GLY A 133 0.14 10.05 8.01
C GLY A 133 0.44 10.32 9.49
N GLY A 134 0.57 9.28 10.33
CA GLY A 134 1.04 9.46 11.70
C GLY A 134 2.43 10.11 11.76
N VAL A 135 2.63 11.01 12.74
CA VAL A 135 3.94 11.53 13.14
C VAL A 135 4.92 10.37 13.16
N TYR A 136 5.93 10.46 12.30
CA TYR A 136 6.90 9.41 12.06
C TYR A 136 7.36 8.82 13.41
N ARG A 137 6.99 7.55 13.65
CA ARG A 137 7.38 6.85 14.87
C ARG A 137 8.90 6.98 15.01
N ARG A 138 9.37 7.14 16.26
CA ARG A 138 10.78 7.11 16.69
C ARG A 138 11.67 6.13 15.90
N ASN A 139 11.11 5.01 15.45
CA ASN A 139 11.76 3.99 14.64
C ASN A 139 12.19 4.45 13.23
N ALA A 140 11.46 5.37 12.58
CA ALA A 140 11.85 5.92 11.28
C ALA A 140 12.98 6.94 11.42
N ARG A 141 12.99 7.74 12.50
CA ARG A 141 14.13 8.60 12.84
C ARG A 141 15.35 7.76 13.20
N ALA A 142 15.20 6.74 14.04
CA ALA A 142 16.26 5.78 14.33
C ALA A 142 16.78 5.04 13.07
N ALA A 143 15.90 4.75 12.10
CA ALA A 143 16.32 4.16 10.82
C ALA A 143 17.07 5.17 9.94
N ARG A 144 16.67 6.45 9.92
CA ARG A 144 17.41 7.54 9.25
C ARG A 144 18.77 7.76 9.91
N GLU A 145 18.80 7.87 11.23
CA GLU A 145 20.02 8.00 12.03
C GLU A 145 20.95 6.79 11.83
N ALA A 146 20.42 5.57 11.76
CA ALA A 146 21.21 4.37 11.46
C ALA A 146 21.76 4.37 10.02
N ALA A 147 20.96 4.81 9.05
CA ALA A 147 21.39 4.96 7.67
C ALA A 147 22.44 6.07 7.51
N GLU A 148 22.29 7.18 8.24
CA GLU A 148 23.24 8.30 8.23
C GLU A 148 24.51 7.99 9.02
N ALA A 149 24.43 7.20 10.09
CA ALA A 149 25.60 6.72 10.83
C ALA A 149 26.52 5.82 10.00
N SER A 150 25.96 5.16 8.97
CA SER A 150 26.74 4.36 8.00
C SER A 150 27.45 5.20 6.94
N ARG A 151 27.16 6.50 6.85
CA ARG A 151 27.83 7.42 5.91
C ARG A 151 28.98 8.15 6.63
N PRO A 152 30.14 8.34 5.98
CA PRO A 152 31.18 9.20 6.53
C PRO A 152 30.59 10.60 6.77
N ARG A 153 30.71 11.11 8.00
CA ARG A 153 30.24 12.45 8.42
C ARG A 153 31.04 13.53 7.69
N HIS A 154 30.72 13.77 6.43
CA HIS A 154 31.18 14.95 5.72
C HIS A 154 30.32 16.14 6.17
N ALA A 155 30.95 17.28 6.45
CA ALA A 155 30.20 18.50 6.70
C ALA A 155 29.43 18.85 5.42
N ARG A 156 28.10 18.85 5.47
CA ARG A 156 27.21 19.21 4.34
C ARG A 156 27.63 20.54 3.71
N SER A 157 27.42 20.78 2.42
CA SER A 157 27.63 22.13 1.88
C SER A 157 26.57 23.13 2.39
N LEU A 158 26.79 24.45 2.26
CA LEU A 158 25.76 25.45 2.61
C LEU A 158 24.48 25.24 1.79
N ARG A 159 24.65 25.01 0.48
CA ARG A 159 23.53 24.70 -0.44
C ARG A 159 22.78 23.44 -0.06
N GLU A 160 23.49 22.42 0.45
CA GLU A 160 22.84 21.21 0.97
C GLU A 160 22.00 21.50 2.22
N ILE A 161 22.47 22.37 3.12
CA ILE A 161 21.69 22.78 4.30
C ILE A 161 20.45 23.57 3.87
N GLU A 162 20.59 24.51 2.95
CA GLU A 162 19.44 25.28 2.42
C GLU A 162 18.42 24.36 1.74
N ALA A 163 18.87 23.44 0.87
CA ALA A 163 17.99 22.48 0.21
C ALA A 163 17.31 21.52 1.22
N GLN A 164 18.05 21.08 2.24
CA GLN A 164 17.49 20.27 3.32
C GLN A 164 16.49 21.06 4.15
N TRP A 165 16.74 22.34 4.41
CA TRP A 165 15.84 23.22 5.13
C TRP A 165 14.52 23.43 4.39
N GLU A 166 14.56 23.74 3.09
CA GLU A 166 13.35 23.89 2.27
C GLU A 166 12.50 22.62 2.27
N LYS A 167 13.15 21.47 2.03
CA LYS A 167 12.47 20.17 2.09
C LYS A 167 11.87 19.91 3.48
N TYR A 168 12.59 20.25 4.53
CA TYR A 168 12.15 20.05 5.90
C TYR A 168 10.93 20.93 6.24
N LYS A 169 10.88 22.18 5.77
CA LYS A 169 9.70 23.05 5.90
C LYS A 169 8.47 22.41 5.25
N GLU A 170 8.61 21.96 4.00
CA GLU A 170 7.53 21.31 3.25
C GLU A 170 7.04 20.02 3.96
N ASP A 171 7.97 19.13 4.33
CA ASP A 171 7.67 17.88 5.05
C ASP A 171 6.96 18.15 6.39
N THR A 172 7.38 19.20 7.11
CA THR A 172 6.77 19.62 8.38
C THR A 172 5.35 20.13 8.17
N GLU A 173 5.11 20.98 7.16
CA GLU A 173 3.77 21.48 6.85
C GLU A 173 2.81 20.37 6.43
N VAL A 174 3.26 19.44 5.59
CA VAL A 174 2.48 18.27 5.18
C VAL A 174 2.13 17.42 6.40
N THR A 175 3.09 17.21 7.30
CA THR A 175 2.87 16.46 8.54
C THR A 175 1.86 17.17 9.46
N VAL A 176 1.97 18.48 9.64
CA VAL A 176 1.03 19.29 10.43
C VAL A 176 -0.39 19.20 9.86
N LYS A 177 -0.55 19.40 8.54
CA LYS A 177 -1.86 19.27 7.86
C LYS A 177 -2.45 17.87 8.06
N SER A 178 -1.63 16.84 7.91
CA SER A 178 -2.04 15.46 8.15
C SER A 178 -2.49 15.24 9.60
N MET A 179 -1.72 15.73 10.59
CA MET A 179 -2.11 15.62 12.01
C MET A 179 -3.46 16.27 12.29
N CYS A 180 -3.70 17.49 11.79
CA CYS A 180 -4.96 18.20 11.96
C CYS A 180 -6.13 17.46 11.28
N TYR A 181 -5.95 17.03 10.03
CA TYR A 181 -6.97 16.28 9.28
C TYR A 181 -7.35 14.97 9.98
N ARG A 182 -6.36 14.24 10.50
CA ARG A 182 -6.61 13.00 11.25
C ARG A 182 -7.41 13.27 12.52
N TYR A 183 -7.09 14.35 13.24
CA TYR A 183 -7.82 14.72 14.45
C TYR A 183 -9.27 15.11 14.11
N GLU A 184 -9.46 15.91 13.06
CA GLU A 184 -10.79 16.28 12.54
C GLU A 184 -11.62 15.05 12.14
N LEU A 185 -11.05 14.10 11.39
CA LEU A 185 -11.75 12.88 10.99
C LEU A 185 -12.14 12.03 12.22
N ALA A 186 -11.27 11.94 13.22
CA ALA A 186 -11.57 11.22 14.46
C ALA A 186 -12.73 11.86 15.22
N ILE A 187 -12.81 13.20 15.21
CA ILE A 187 -13.93 13.96 15.79
C ILE A 187 -15.22 13.66 15.02
N GLN A 188 -15.20 13.77 13.68
CA GLN A 188 -16.38 13.58 12.83
C GLN A 188 -16.95 12.16 12.92
N GLN A 189 -16.09 11.14 12.89
CA GLN A 189 -16.56 9.75 12.88
C GLN A 189 -17.05 9.27 14.26
N GLY A 190 -16.74 9.99 15.35
CA GLY A 190 -16.97 9.53 16.72
C GLY A 190 -16.32 8.17 17.05
N LYS A 191 -15.47 7.66 16.13
CA LYS A 191 -14.74 6.41 16.19
C LYS A 191 -13.28 6.77 16.34
N PHE A 192 -12.87 6.84 17.59
CA PHE A 192 -11.55 7.33 17.92
C PHE A 192 -10.48 6.26 17.70
N PHE A 193 -9.28 6.71 17.35
CA PHE A 193 -8.17 5.84 16.99
C PHE A 193 -7.83 4.84 18.12
N ARG A 194 -8.02 3.55 17.82
CA ARG A 194 -7.63 2.39 18.65
C ARG A 194 -8.15 2.44 20.09
N LYS A 195 -9.23 1.68 20.34
CA LYS A 195 -9.74 1.25 21.65
C LYS A 195 -10.20 2.35 22.61
N SER A 196 -9.97 3.63 22.32
CA SER A 196 -10.42 4.74 23.16
C SER A 196 -11.83 5.13 22.77
N ALA A 197 -12.74 5.11 23.74
CA ALA A 197 -14.14 5.49 23.54
C ALA A 197 -14.43 6.91 24.08
N THR A 198 -13.51 7.48 24.86
CA THR A 198 -13.76 8.72 25.63
C THR A 198 -12.95 9.88 25.07
N LEU A 199 -13.60 11.04 24.89
CA LEU A 199 -12.98 12.28 24.37
C LEU A 199 -11.67 12.63 25.11
N ASN A 200 -11.65 12.43 26.42
CA ASN A 200 -10.52 12.75 27.30
C ASN A 200 -9.26 11.92 26.97
N GLU A 201 -9.41 10.65 26.60
CA GLU A 201 -8.26 9.84 26.18
C GLU A 201 -7.65 10.32 24.85
N ILE A 202 -8.49 10.83 23.94
CA ILE A 202 -8.01 11.37 22.66
C ILE A 202 -7.27 12.67 22.90
N THR A 203 -7.85 13.60 23.65
CA THR A 203 -7.20 14.90 23.90
C THR A 203 -5.85 14.72 24.60
N VAL A 204 -5.72 13.73 25.49
CA VAL A 204 -4.45 13.36 26.13
C VAL A 204 -3.46 12.76 25.12
N ARG A 205 -3.88 11.78 24.31
CA ARG A 205 -3.01 11.15 23.29
C ARG A 205 -2.55 12.15 22.23
N GLU A 206 -3.45 13.02 21.77
CA GLU A 206 -3.14 14.06 20.79
C GLU A 206 -2.25 15.16 21.37
N ARG A 207 -2.48 15.57 22.63
CA ARG A 207 -1.55 16.46 23.34
C ARG A 207 -0.15 15.86 23.42
N TRP A 208 -0.04 14.55 23.67
CA TRP A 208 1.23 13.84 23.67
C TRP A 208 1.87 13.80 22.28
N LEU A 209 1.11 13.47 21.23
CA LEU A 209 1.60 13.44 19.84
C LEU A 209 2.09 14.81 19.39
N ARG A 210 1.31 15.86 19.63
CA ARG A 210 1.69 17.25 19.38
C ARG A 210 2.97 17.63 20.10
N LYS A 211 3.07 17.35 21.40
CA LYS A 211 4.27 17.65 22.20
C LYS A 211 5.49 16.89 21.69
N SER A 212 5.33 15.62 21.34
CA SER A 212 6.42 14.80 20.79
C SER A 212 6.86 15.28 19.41
N PHE A 213 5.93 15.65 18.55
CA PHE A 213 6.22 16.20 17.23
C PHE A 213 6.95 17.52 17.32
N LEU A 214 6.44 18.47 18.10
CA LEU A 214 7.09 19.77 18.31
C LEU A 214 8.47 19.63 18.92
N LYS A 215 8.66 18.69 19.85
CA LYS A 215 9.99 18.37 20.37
C LYS A 215 10.94 17.92 19.25
N GLY A 216 10.50 17.03 18.37
CA GLY A 216 11.28 16.62 17.20
C GLY A 216 11.59 17.82 16.29
N VAL A 217 10.59 18.68 16.05
CA VAL A 217 10.77 19.86 15.20
C VAL A 217 11.84 20.80 15.74
N TRP A 218 11.83 21.06 17.05
CA TRP A 218 12.84 21.88 17.72
C TRP A 218 14.22 21.23 17.71
N GLU A 219 14.30 19.91 17.92
CA GLU A 219 15.57 19.19 17.86
C GLU A 219 16.22 19.29 16.47
N ASP A 220 15.45 19.04 15.41
CA ASP A 220 15.95 19.09 14.02
C ASP A 220 16.34 20.53 13.62
N VAL A 221 15.55 21.53 14.02
CA VAL A 221 15.87 22.96 13.82
C VAL A 221 17.16 23.35 14.55
N HIS A 222 17.33 22.91 15.80
CA HIS A 222 18.55 23.18 16.56
C HIS A 222 19.77 22.47 15.99
N GLU A 223 19.61 21.27 15.43
CA GLU A 223 20.68 20.55 14.75
C GLU A 223 21.13 21.29 13.48
N LEU A 224 20.19 21.63 12.58
CA LEU A 224 20.48 22.36 11.35
C LEU A 224 21.10 23.75 11.63
N ARG A 225 20.53 24.49 12.58
CA ARG A 225 21.08 25.76 13.05
C ARG A 225 22.47 25.60 13.65
N GLY A 226 22.68 24.54 14.44
CA GLY A 226 23.96 24.24 15.05
C GLY A 226 25.04 23.94 14.00
N GLU A 227 24.72 23.18 12.97
CA GLU A 227 25.61 22.93 11.83
C GLU A 227 25.94 24.21 11.06
N LEU A 228 24.93 25.05 10.80
CA LEU A 228 25.08 26.32 10.11
C LEU A 228 26.02 27.27 10.87
N LEU A 229 25.81 27.42 12.19
CA LEU A 229 26.58 28.33 13.03
C LEU A 229 28.00 27.82 13.34
N ARG A 230 28.22 26.50 13.41
CA ARG A 230 29.56 25.91 13.58
C ARG A 230 30.51 26.22 12.41
N ARG A 231 29.99 26.57 11.23
CA ARG A 231 30.80 27.01 10.08
C ARG A 231 31.30 28.45 10.22
N GLY A 232 30.94 29.13 11.31
CA GLY A 232 31.20 30.53 11.55
C GLY A 232 30.13 31.36 10.86
N ALA A 233 29.29 32.02 11.65
CA ALA A 233 28.30 33.00 11.20
C ALA A 233 29.01 34.26 10.66
N ARG A 234 29.78 34.11 9.59
CA ARG A 234 30.58 35.19 8.98
C ARG A 234 29.78 35.96 7.93
N SER A 235 28.66 35.42 7.45
CA SER A 235 27.76 36.11 6.52
C SER A 235 26.41 36.43 7.17
N ALA A 236 25.89 37.62 6.88
CA ALA A 236 24.56 38.05 7.33
C ALA A 236 23.45 37.07 6.91
N GLN A 237 23.57 36.49 5.72
CA GLN A 237 22.65 35.49 5.17
C GLN A 237 22.53 34.23 6.05
N GLN A 238 23.64 33.77 6.65
CA GLN A 238 23.60 32.62 7.55
C GLN A 238 22.93 32.93 8.89
N SER A 239 23.07 34.15 9.38
CA SER A 239 22.38 34.60 10.60
C SER A 239 20.88 34.72 10.35
N GLU A 240 20.50 35.31 9.22
CA GLU A 240 19.10 35.43 8.80
C GLU A 240 18.44 34.07 8.63
N LEU A 241 19.09 33.11 7.95
CA LEU A 241 18.59 31.75 7.82
C LEU A 241 18.44 31.05 9.19
N ALA A 242 19.39 31.25 10.10
CA ALA A 242 19.30 30.70 11.46
C ALA A 242 18.13 31.28 12.25
N GLU A 243 17.83 32.57 12.08
CA GLU A 243 16.67 33.23 12.69
C GLU A 243 15.35 32.76 12.05
N GLU A 244 15.32 32.60 10.72
CA GLU A 244 14.21 32.01 9.98
C GLU A 244 13.86 30.63 10.55
N MET A 245 14.85 29.77 10.77
CA MET A 245 14.65 28.42 11.33
C MET A 245 13.96 28.44 12.70
N VAL A 246 14.38 29.35 13.60
CA VAL A 246 13.78 29.49 14.94
C VAL A 246 12.38 30.09 14.86
N SER A 247 12.18 31.07 13.99
CA SER A 247 10.87 31.68 13.75
C SER A 247 9.88 30.67 13.16
N PHE A 248 10.33 29.80 12.26
CA PHE A 248 9.53 28.72 11.69
C PHE A 248 9.09 27.71 12.75
N ALA A 249 10.00 27.27 13.63
CA ALA A 249 9.65 26.37 14.72
C ALA A 249 8.61 26.99 15.67
N SER A 250 8.80 28.27 15.99
CA SER A 250 7.91 29.03 16.87
C SER A 250 6.51 29.24 16.27
N THR A 251 6.46 29.63 14.98
CA THR A 251 5.19 29.82 14.26
C THR A 251 4.47 28.49 14.05
N THR A 252 5.18 27.42 13.70
CA THR A 252 4.63 26.06 13.60
C THR A 252 4.05 25.60 14.93
N GLN A 253 4.76 25.82 16.04
CA GLN A 253 4.27 25.51 17.38
C GLN A 253 2.98 26.27 17.72
N ARG A 254 2.96 27.58 17.46
CA ARG A 254 1.79 28.42 17.73
C ARG A 254 0.59 27.99 16.91
N LYS A 255 0.77 27.85 15.59
CA LYS A 255 -0.28 27.45 14.64
C LYS A 255 -0.85 26.08 14.99
N LEU A 256 0.02 25.09 15.25
CA LEU A 256 -0.41 23.76 15.65
C LEU A 256 -1.16 23.76 16.98
N ASN A 257 -0.78 24.62 17.94
CA ASN A 257 -1.52 24.76 19.19
C ASN A 257 -2.92 25.38 18.96
N GLU A 258 -3.02 26.43 18.16
CA GLU A 258 -4.26 27.12 17.83
C GLU A 258 -5.22 26.18 17.06
N ASP A 259 -4.72 25.45 16.05
CA ASP A 259 -5.53 24.51 15.27
C ASP A 259 -6.08 23.36 16.13
N PHE A 260 -5.25 22.77 17.01
CA PHE A 260 -5.71 21.72 17.92
C PHE A 260 -6.69 22.24 18.98
N GLN A 261 -6.53 23.48 19.45
CA GLN A 261 -7.49 24.11 20.36
C GLN A 261 -8.84 24.31 19.66
N ARG A 262 -8.83 24.85 18.43
CA ARG A 262 -10.03 25.02 17.60
C ARG A 262 -10.76 23.70 17.39
N LEU A 263 -10.05 22.68 16.90
CA LEU A 263 -10.62 21.35 16.65
C LEU A 263 -11.17 20.71 17.94
N THR A 264 -10.51 20.92 19.08
CA THR A 264 -11.02 20.42 20.36
C THR A 264 -12.31 21.13 20.77
N GLN A 265 -12.40 22.44 20.58
CA GLN A 265 -13.62 23.20 20.86
C GLN A 265 -14.77 22.76 19.97
N GLU A 266 -14.52 22.58 18.67
CA GLU A 266 -15.49 22.04 17.71
C GLU A 266 -15.95 20.63 18.13
N SER A 267 -15.02 19.78 18.59
CA SER A 267 -15.37 18.43 19.06
C SER A 267 -16.32 18.43 20.25
N VAL A 268 -16.13 19.34 21.21
CA VAL A 268 -16.99 19.46 22.38
C VAL A 268 -18.38 19.94 21.98
N GLN A 269 -18.47 20.90 21.06
CA GLN A 269 -19.74 21.39 20.52
C GLN A 269 -20.49 20.29 19.73
N LEU A 270 -19.76 19.49 18.95
CA LEU A 270 -20.36 18.42 18.15
C LEU A 270 -20.84 17.27 19.04
N GLN A 271 -20.09 16.94 20.10
CA GLN A 271 -20.51 15.95 21.09
C GLN A 271 -21.71 16.42 21.92
N SER A 272 -21.76 17.68 22.34
CA SER A 272 -22.91 18.21 23.09
C SER A 272 -24.16 18.20 22.22
N ARG A 273 -24.06 18.56 20.94
CA ARG A 273 -25.16 18.46 19.97
C ARG A 273 -25.64 17.02 19.80
N MET A 274 -24.73 16.07 19.56
CA MET A 274 -25.10 14.65 19.45
C MET A 274 -25.75 14.12 20.74
N PHE A 275 -25.30 14.57 21.91
CA PHE A 275 -25.89 14.19 23.19
C PHE A 275 -27.32 14.73 23.34
N VAL A 276 -27.55 15.99 22.98
CA VAL A 276 -28.88 16.60 22.99
C VAL A 276 -29.81 15.90 22.00
N GLU A 277 -29.35 15.63 20.77
CA GLU A 277 -30.11 14.90 19.76
C GLU A 277 -30.49 13.48 20.22
N ARG A 278 -29.56 12.73 20.83
CA ARG A 278 -29.83 11.40 21.40
C ARG A 278 -30.82 11.47 22.56
N THR A 279 -30.67 12.43 23.45
CA THR A 279 -31.56 12.61 24.61
C THR A 279 -32.97 12.99 24.15
N PHE A 280 -33.08 13.89 23.17
CA PHE A 280 -34.34 14.24 22.53
C PHE A 280 -35.01 13.03 21.88
N PHE A 281 -34.24 12.24 21.11
CA PHE A 281 -34.76 11.02 20.48
C PHE A 281 -35.27 10.01 21.51
N ILE A 282 -34.54 9.79 22.61
CA ILE A 282 -34.97 8.91 23.71
C ILE A 282 -36.26 9.43 24.35
N LEU A 283 -36.37 10.74 24.61
CA LEU A 283 -37.57 11.35 25.15
C LEU A 283 -38.77 11.17 24.20
N CYS A 284 -38.59 11.42 22.90
CA CYS A 284 -39.62 11.19 21.90
C CYS A 284 -40.04 9.72 21.84
N ALA A 285 -39.07 8.79 21.86
CA ALA A 285 -39.33 7.35 21.87
C ALA A 285 -40.10 6.93 23.13
N LEU A 286 -39.77 7.46 24.31
CA LEU A 286 -40.50 7.21 25.55
C LEU A 286 -41.93 7.73 25.49
N VAL A 287 -42.16 8.94 24.97
CA VAL A 287 -43.51 9.51 24.80
C VAL A 287 -44.34 8.66 23.84
N LEU A 288 -43.76 8.26 22.70
CA LEU A 288 -44.42 7.37 21.74
C LEU A 288 -44.70 5.99 22.34
N PHE A 289 -43.78 5.45 23.13
CA PHE A 289 -43.94 4.19 23.84
C PHE A 289 -45.11 4.26 24.83
N VAL A 290 -45.17 5.30 25.66
CA VAL A 290 -46.28 5.50 26.63
C VAL A 290 -47.62 5.67 25.92
N LYS A 291 -47.69 6.43 24.83
CA LYS A 291 -48.91 6.57 24.03
C LYS A 291 -49.35 5.25 23.41
N SER A 292 -48.42 4.51 22.81
CA SER A 292 -48.68 3.21 22.20
C SER A 292 -49.13 2.19 23.25
N TRP A 293 -48.51 2.19 24.42
CA TRP A 293 -48.87 1.34 25.55
C TRP A 293 -50.26 1.65 26.10
N ARG A 294 -50.59 2.94 26.26
CA ARG A 294 -51.94 3.37 26.69
C ARG A 294 -53.01 2.99 25.67
N TRP A 295 -52.72 3.15 24.37
CA TRP A 295 -53.61 2.70 23.30
C TRP A 295 -53.79 1.18 23.30
N PHE A 296 -52.71 0.41 23.47
CA PHE A 296 -52.73 -1.05 23.53
C PHE A 296 -53.55 -1.57 24.72
N ILE A 297 -53.34 -1.00 25.92
CA ILE A 297 -54.16 -1.31 27.10
C ILE A 297 -55.63 -0.94 26.84
N GLY A 298 -55.90 0.26 26.31
CA GLY A 298 -57.27 0.66 25.99
C GLY A 298 -57.96 -0.29 25.00
N PHE A 299 -57.25 -0.72 23.96
CA PHE A 299 -57.76 -1.65 22.95
C PHE A 299 -58.02 -3.04 23.52
N THR A 300 -57.09 -3.59 24.29
CA THR A 300 -57.23 -4.93 24.90
C THR A 300 -58.38 -4.97 25.89
N PHE A 301 -58.46 -4.00 26.81
CA PHE A 301 -59.53 -3.96 27.81
C PHE A 301 -60.91 -3.66 27.21
N ASN A 302 -61.03 -2.70 26.27
CA ASN A 302 -62.30 -2.37 25.64
C ASN A 302 -62.83 -3.53 24.77
N ASN A 303 -61.96 -4.29 24.09
CA ASN A 303 -62.38 -5.47 23.35
C ASN A 303 -62.78 -6.63 24.28
N THR A 304 -62.11 -6.85 25.41
CA THR A 304 -62.58 -7.86 26.38
C THR A 304 -63.93 -7.50 27.01
N LEU A 305 -64.18 -6.22 27.28
CA LEU A 305 -65.47 -5.75 27.81
C LEU A 305 -66.59 -5.87 26.77
N SER A 306 -66.34 -5.49 25.52
CA SER A 306 -67.31 -5.61 24.44
C SER A 306 -67.64 -7.08 24.12
N VAL A 307 -66.65 -7.98 24.17
CA VAL A 307 -66.85 -9.42 23.99
C VAL A 307 -67.66 -10.03 25.15
N ARG A 308 -67.41 -9.64 26.40
CA ARG A 308 -68.21 -10.11 27.55
C ARG A 308 -69.64 -9.56 27.54
N LEU A 309 -69.83 -8.29 27.19
CA LEU A 309 -71.16 -7.68 27.04
C LEU A 309 -72.00 -8.34 25.95
N ARG A 310 -71.40 -8.61 24.78
CA ARG A 310 -72.09 -9.36 23.71
C ARG A 310 -72.46 -10.78 24.11
N LYS A 311 -71.60 -11.47 24.89
CA LYS A 311 -71.90 -12.82 25.39
C LYS A 311 -73.04 -12.82 26.41
N GLY A 312 -73.15 -11.77 27.23
CA GLY A 312 -74.27 -11.60 28.18
C GLY A 312 -75.60 -11.25 27.52
N MET A 313 -75.61 -10.49 26.42
CA MET A 313 -76.83 -10.19 25.67
C MET A 313 -77.35 -11.33 24.79
N LEU A 314 -76.49 -12.27 24.39
CA LEU A 314 -76.87 -13.45 23.60
C LEU A 314 -77.24 -14.67 24.47
N SER A 315 -77.18 -14.56 25.80
CA SER A 315 -77.60 -15.62 26.73
C SER A 315 -78.90 -15.32 27.49
N GLN A 316 -79.67 -14.33 27.03
CA GLN A 316 -81.07 -14.12 27.41
C GLN A 316 -81.97 -14.58 26.27
#